data_AF-A0A1Y3XNG8-F1
#
_entry.id   AF-A0A1Y3XNG8-F1
#
_cell.length_a   1.000
_cell.length_b   1.000
_cell.length_c   1.000
_cell.angle_alpha   90.00
_cell.angle_beta   90.00
_cell.angle_gamma   90.00
#
_symmetry.space_group_name_H-M   'P 1'
#
loop_
_entity.id
_entity.type
_entity.pdbx_description
1 polymer ?
#
loop_
_entity_poly.entity_id
_entity_poly.type
_entity_poly.pdbx_seq_one_letter_code
_entity_poly.pdbx_strand_id
1 'polypeptide(L)'
;MKRRSVFTTALCAVLLLSACSAPGQTPVAVSDPVSVSSSSAPDPVSAALDACDYAYHDYTEEFVAEHPDPVQLNNGLEGMPDYYKIYIQPDDACMDVQQAVNTAARWMETASGIPLGEYQFTTYAFRRTDYQNGERTIWSVDCWQAPDGTDEGSFHFIALLDAINGQLLSLRVAPPMNSGLHSSDSSGSLEQFQAIVPDLFDEMGLPVVESVQPAEESSNNLAPVLISTASGNYRADYGVSEETAQLTFLALDGAFLI
;
A
#
# COMPACT_ATOMS: atom_id res chain seq x y z
N MET A 1 41.53 3.88 -29.84
CA MET A 1 42.57 3.25 -29.00
C MET A 1 41.96 2.91 -27.65
N LYS A 2 42.10 1.64 -27.20
CA LYS A 2 41.91 1.05 -25.85
C LYS A 2 40.52 1.23 -25.19
N ARG A 3 39.60 0.24 -25.19
CA ARG A 3 39.44 -0.98 -24.34
C ARG A 3 39.53 -0.67 -22.82
N ARG A 4 38.56 -1.07 -21.98
CA ARG A 4 38.25 -2.48 -21.61
C ARG A 4 36.80 -2.71 -21.13
N SER A 5 36.28 -3.88 -21.52
CA SER A 5 35.20 -4.67 -20.93
C SER A 5 35.78 -5.55 -19.80
N VAL A 6 34.99 -5.89 -18.77
CA VAL A 6 34.95 -7.23 -18.14
C VAL A 6 33.56 -7.49 -17.53
N PHE A 7 32.79 -8.38 -18.16
CA PHE A 7 31.82 -9.30 -17.54
C PHE A 7 32.62 -10.35 -16.74
N THR A 8 32.19 -10.79 -15.54
CA THR A 8 31.98 -12.22 -15.11
C THR A 8 31.98 -12.46 -13.58
N THR A 9 30.88 -13.08 -13.11
CA THR A 9 30.69 -14.20 -12.15
C THR A 9 31.47 -14.33 -10.84
N ALA A 10 30.74 -14.70 -9.77
CA ALA A 10 31.16 -15.75 -8.83
C ALA A 10 29.95 -16.51 -8.24
N LEU A 11 29.65 -17.65 -8.85
CA LEU A 11 28.81 -18.74 -8.35
C LEU A 11 29.67 -19.57 -7.37
N CYS A 12 29.30 -19.68 -6.10
CA CYS A 12 29.98 -20.56 -5.14
C CYS A 12 29.15 -21.82 -4.88
N ALA A 13 29.45 -22.87 -5.65
CA ALA A 13 29.28 -24.26 -5.22
C ALA A 13 30.65 -24.81 -4.77
N VAL A 14 30.66 -26.03 -4.19
CA VAL A 14 31.82 -26.90 -3.76
C VAL A 14 31.91 -26.89 -2.20
N LEU A 15 31.76 -27.98 -1.42
CA LEU A 15 32.02 -29.42 -1.61
C LEU A 15 31.18 -30.34 -0.72
N LEU A 16 30.94 -31.53 -1.29
CA LEU A 16 30.56 -32.78 -0.64
C LEU A 16 31.66 -33.28 0.31
N LEU A 17 31.27 -33.70 1.51
CA LEU A 17 32.01 -34.69 2.30
C LEU A 17 31.14 -35.94 2.44
N SER A 18 31.61 -37.02 1.81
CA SER A 18 31.09 -38.38 1.89
C SER A 18 31.59 -39.05 3.16
N ALA A 19 30.69 -39.61 3.99
CA ALA A 19 31.01 -40.72 4.90
C ALA A 19 29.76 -41.54 5.27
N CYS A 20 29.79 -42.80 4.80
CA CYS A 20 29.23 -44.06 5.29
C CYS A 20 27.98 -44.12 6.20
N SER A 21 26.94 -44.78 5.68
CA SER A 21 25.85 -45.40 6.44
C SER A 21 26.28 -46.74 7.08
N ALA A 22 25.87 -46.98 8.33
CA ALA A 22 25.35 -48.26 8.86
C ALA A 22 24.78 -48.08 10.30
N PRO A 23 23.84 -48.94 10.76
CA PRO A 23 22.77 -48.57 11.69
C PRO A 23 22.95 -49.08 13.15
N GLY A 24 22.31 -48.43 14.13
CA GLY A 24 22.06 -49.02 15.45
C GLY A 24 21.91 -48.05 16.63
N GLN A 25 20.69 -48.02 17.20
CA GLN A 25 20.28 -47.55 18.54
C GLN A 25 20.12 -46.03 18.81
N THR A 26 18.88 -45.65 19.15
CA THR A 26 18.44 -44.43 19.85
C THR A 26 18.49 -44.63 21.38
N PRO A 27 18.18 -43.63 22.23
CA PRO A 27 18.67 -42.25 22.30
C PRO A 27 19.13 -41.89 23.74
N VAL A 28 20.01 -40.90 23.92
CA VAL A 28 20.12 -40.18 25.20
C VAL A 28 20.19 -38.69 24.92
N ALA A 29 19.13 -37.99 25.32
CA ALA A 29 19.00 -36.55 25.27
C ALA A 29 20.00 -35.91 26.23
N VAL A 30 20.80 -34.97 25.71
CA VAL A 30 21.49 -33.97 26.53
C VAL A 30 21.13 -32.62 25.94
N SER A 31 20.44 -31.84 26.75
CA SER A 31 19.99 -30.49 26.46
C SER A 31 21.19 -29.54 26.45
N ASP A 32 21.42 -28.86 25.32
CA ASP A 32 22.16 -27.60 25.29
C ASP A 32 21.17 -26.48 24.95
N PRO A 33 21.17 -25.36 25.70
CA PRO A 33 20.35 -24.21 25.37
C PRO A 33 20.96 -23.53 24.14
N VAL A 34 20.26 -23.57 23.01
CA VAL A 34 20.60 -22.74 21.87
C VAL A 34 20.27 -21.29 22.24
N SER A 35 21.29 -20.53 22.64
CA SER A 35 21.24 -19.07 22.64
C SER A 35 21.20 -18.61 21.19
N VAL A 36 20.02 -18.66 20.56
CA VAL A 36 19.75 -17.94 19.32
C VAL A 36 19.60 -16.47 19.69
N SER A 37 20.72 -15.75 19.76
CA SER A 37 20.68 -14.30 19.65
C SER A 37 20.49 -13.97 18.17
N SER A 38 19.29 -14.17 17.64
CA SER A 38 18.91 -13.58 16.37
C SER A 38 18.61 -12.12 16.62
N SER A 39 19.63 -11.27 16.52
CA SER A 39 19.39 -9.89 16.09
C SER A 39 18.83 -10.03 14.68
N SER A 40 17.51 -9.94 14.56
CA SER A 40 16.84 -9.82 13.27
C SER A 40 17.43 -8.58 12.62
N ALA A 41 18.25 -8.79 11.59
CA ALA A 41 18.48 -7.73 10.62
C ALA A 41 17.09 -7.22 10.18
N PRO A 42 16.88 -5.90 10.12
CA PRO A 42 15.60 -5.38 9.63
C PRO A 42 15.29 -6.03 8.29
N ASP A 43 14.01 -6.36 8.07
CA ASP A 43 13.55 -6.80 6.75
C ASP A 43 14.07 -5.79 5.71
N PRO A 44 14.72 -6.21 4.62
CA PRO A 44 15.20 -5.30 3.58
C PRO A 44 14.13 -4.32 3.07
N VAL A 45 12.84 -4.67 3.16
CA VAL A 45 11.74 -3.75 2.85
C VAL A 45 11.62 -2.64 3.90
N SER A 46 11.68 -2.97 5.19
CA SER A 46 11.72 -1.98 6.28
C SER A 46 12.95 -1.08 6.18
N ALA A 47 14.13 -1.64 5.91
CA ALA A 47 15.36 -0.86 5.76
C ALA A 47 15.36 0.07 4.53
N ALA A 48 14.62 -0.28 3.46
CA ALA A 48 14.46 0.57 2.28
C ALA A 48 13.43 1.69 2.52
N LEU A 49 12.38 1.42 3.30
CA LEU A 49 11.41 2.44 3.70
C LEU A 49 12.01 3.42 4.72
N ASP A 50 12.88 2.96 5.63
CA ASP A 50 13.64 3.81 6.56
C ASP A 50 14.62 4.78 5.85
N ALA A 51 14.87 4.61 4.55
CA ALA A 51 15.81 5.44 3.79
C ALA A 51 15.15 6.67 3.13
N CYS A 52 13.81 6.71 3.04
CA CYS A 52 13.08 7.81 2.42
C CYS A 52 12.44 8.68 3.53
N ASP A 53 13.17 9.62 4.11
CA ASP A 53 12.60 10.53 5.12
C ASP A 53 11.71 11.61 4.48
N TYR A 54 10.50 11.24 4.03
CA TYR A 54 9.53 12.21 3.53
C TYR A 54 9.12 13.16 4.66
N ALA A 55 9.08 14.46 4.35
CA ALA A 55 8.62 15.46 5.29
C ALA A 55 7.12 15.27 5.55
N TYR A 56 6.72 15.31 6.82
CA TYR A 56 5.31 15.25 7.19
C TYR A 56 4.97 16.20 8.34
N HIS A 57 3.67 16.43 8.51
CA HIS A 57 3.07 17.00 9.70
C HIS A 57 2.00 16.03 10.23
N ASP A 58 2.16 15.60 11.48
CA ASP A 58 1.22 14.72 12.17
C ASP A 58 0.22 15.57 12.95
N TYR A 59 -1.05 15.55 12.52
CA TYR A 59 -2.17 16.27 13.14
C TYR A 59 -2.93 15.41 14.16
N THR A 60 -2.41 14.24 14.55
CA THR A 60 -3.17 13.31 15.41
C THR A 60 -3.55 13.95 16.75
N GLU A 61 -2.63 14.66 17.41
CA GLU A 61 -2.92 15.31 18.69
C GLU A 61 -3.95 16.44 18.54
N GLU A 62 -3.78 17.28 17.52
CA GLU A 62 -4.67 18.38 17.18
C GLU A 62 -6.08 17.86 16.89
N PHE A 63 -6.23 16.83 16.05
CA PHE A 63 -7.55 16.30 15.69
C PHE A 63 -8.22 15.57 16.85
N VAL A 64 -7.48 14.89 17.72
CA VAL A 64 -8.04 14.32 18.95
C VAL A 64 -8.57 15.43 19.88
N ALA A 65 -7.87 16.56 19.97
CA ALA A 65 -8.29 17.69 20.80
C ALA A 65 -9.48 18.47 20.20
N GLU A 66 -9.49 18.68 18.88
CA GLU A 66 -10.54 19.42 18.16
C GLU A 66 -11.82 18.61 17.97
N HIS A 67 -11.70 17.27 17.90
CA HIS A 67 -12.81 16.35 17.65
C HIS A 67 -12.88 15.23 18.71
N PRO A 68 -13.20 15.58 19.98
CA PRO A 68 -13.26 14.59 21.06
C PRO A 68 -14.43 13.61 20.93
N ASP A 69 -15.44 13.97 20.14
CA ASP A 69 -16.62 13.14 19.86
C ASP A 69 -16.53 12.50 18.45
N PRO A 70 -17.15 11.32 18.24
CA PRO A 70 -17.21 10.69 16.92
C PRO A 70 -17.78 11.63 15.85
N VAL A 71 -17.05 11.79 14.75
CA VAL A 71 -17.47 12.58 13.59
C VAL A 71 -18.28 11.70 12.65
N GLN A 72 -19.55 12.03 12.47
CA GLN A 72 -20.42 11.35 11.51
C GLN A 72 -19.95 11.63 10.09
N LEU A 73 -19.75 10.57 9.31
CA LEU A 73 -19.47 10.64 7.88
C LEU A 73 -20.70 10.12 7.15
N ASN A 74 -21.33 10.99 6.37
CA ASN A 74 -22.48 10.62 5.56
C ASN A 74 -21.97 9.80 4.36
N ASN A 75 -22.52 8.60 4.16
CA ASN A 75 -22.19 7.76 3.01
C ASN A 75 -22.79 8.30 1.70
N GLY A 76 -23.71 9.28 1.76
CA GLY A 76 -24.37 9.87 0.59
C GLY A 76 -25.33 8.91 -0.14
N LEU A 77 -25.59 7.73 0.44
CA LEU A 77 -26.39 6.66 -0.13
C LEU A 77 -27.68 6.48 0.66
N GLU A 78 -28.81 6.69 0.00
CA GLU A 78 -30.13 6.55 0.61
C GLU A 78 -30.33 5.12 1.14
N GLY A 79 -30.59 4.99 2.44
CA GLY A 79 -30.87 3.71 3.10
C GLY A 79 -29.64 2.97 3.66
N MET A 80 -28.43 3.49 3.47
CA MET A 80 -27.22 2.91 4.06
C MET A 80 -26.92 3.54 5.44
N PRO A 81 -26.41 2.75 6.42
CA PRO A 81 -26.12 3.27 7.76
C PRO A 81 -24.99 4.29 7.72
N ASP A 82 -25.13 5.36 8.50
CA ASP A 82 -24.02 6.28 8.75
C ASP A 82 -22.86 5.54 9.42
N TYR A 83 -21.64 5.95 9.11
CA TYR A 83 -20.46 5.50 9.81
C TYR A 83 -19.74 6.69 10.46
N TYR A 84 -18.92 6.40 11.46
CA TYR A 84 -18.27 7.41 12.26
C TYR A 84 -16.75 7.28 12.16
N LYS A 85 -16.08 8.42 12.06
CA LYS A 85 -14.65 8.57 12.25
C LYS A 85 -14.38 9.03 13.68
N ILE A 86 -13.52 8.30 14.39
CA ILE A 86 -13.13 8.62 15.76
C ILE A 86 -11.62 8.85 15.75
N TYR A 87 -11.18 10.08 15.96
CA TYR A 87 -9.75 10.40 16.03
C TYR A 87 -9.18 9.84 17.34
N ILE A 88 -8.01 9.21 17.24
CA ILE A 88 -7.39 8.53 18.38
C ILE A 88 -5.88 8.65 18.32
N GLN A 89 -5.25 8.60 19.49
CA GLN A 89 -3.81 8.38 19.57
C GLN A 89 -3.49 6.92 19.19
N PRO A 90 -2.50 6.67 18.31
CA PRO A 90 -2.01 5.32 18.06
C PRO A 90 -1.40 4.75 19.35
N ASP A 91 -1.50 3.43 19.52
CA ASP A 91 -0.87 2.73 20.63
C ASP A 91 0.48 2.14 20.23
N ASP A 92 1.21 1.56 21.19
CA ASP A 92 2.55 0.98 20.98
C ASP A 92 2.56 -0.20 19.98
N ALA A 93 1.40 -0.76 19.63
CA ALA A 93 1.30 -1.82 18.62
C ALA A 93 1.16 -1.28 17.19
N CYS A 94 0.88 0.01 17.05
CA CYS A 94 0.84 0.68 15.76
C CYS A 94 2.25 0.93 15.22
N MET A 95 2.39 0.87 13.91
CA MET A 95 3.57 1.32 13.20
C MET A 95 3.81 2.81 13.43
N ASP A 96 5.08 3.22 13.40
CA ASP A 96 5.44 4.61 13.57
C ASP A 96 4.98 5.45 12.36
N VAL A 97 4.84 6.75 12.61
CA VAL A 97 4.30 7.70 11.64
C VAL A 97 5.18 7.81 10.40
N GLN A 98 6.49 7.79 10.55
CA GLN A 98 7.42 7.89 9.41
C GLN A 98 7.29 6.64 8.52
N GLN A 99 7.21 5.45 9.10
CA GLN A 99 6.97 4.22 8.36
C GLN A 99 5.64 4.26 7.59
N ALA A 100 4.57 4.76 8.21
CA ALA A 100 3.28 4.92 7.55
C ALA A 100 3.36 5.89 6.37
N VAL A 101 4.00 7.06 6.56
CA VAL A 101 4.19 8.07 5.51
C VAL A 101 5.04 7.53 4.36
N ASN A 102 6.14 6.85 4.64
CA ASN A 102 7.04 6.33 3.60
C ASN A 102 6.36 5.24 2.77
N THR A 103 5.59 4.39 3.43
CA THR A 103 4.79 3.35 2.77
C THR A 103 3.73 3.98 1.85
N ALA A 104 2.99 4.96 2.37
CA ALA A 104 1.97 5.68 1.61
C ALA A 104 2.55 6.47 0.43
N ALA A 105 3.65 7.20 0.65
CA ALA A 105 4.34 7.97 -0.38
C ALA A 105 4.79 7.07 -1.54
N ARG A 106 5.40 5.91 -1.24
CA ARG A 106 5.76 4.92 -2.27
C ARG A 106 4.55 4.50 -3.09
N TRP A 107 3.42 4.16 -2.46
CA TRP A 107 2.20 3.80 -3.19
C TRP A 107 1.71 4.92 -4.10
N MET A 108 1.70 6.16 -3.60
CA MET A 108 1.26 7.33 -4.36
C MET A 108 2.19 7.62 -5.54
N GLU A 109 3.51 7.58 -5.35
CA GLU A 109 4.50 7.79 -6.41
C GLU A 109 4.40 6.69 -7.48
N THR A 110 4.33 5.42 -7.08
CA THR A 110 4.22 4.30 -8.02
C THR A 110 2.91 4.34 -8.81
N ALA A 111 1.78 4.64 -8.16
CA ALA A 111 0.49 4.72 -8.84
C ALA A 111 0.31 5.96 -9.72
N SER A 112 0.96 7.08 -9.37
CA SER A 112 0.86 8.34 -10.12
C SER A 112 1.96 8.56 -11.15
N GLY A 113 3.12 7.96 -10.96
CA GLY A 113 4.36 8.31 -11.66
C GLY A 113 4.94 9.68 -11.29
N ILE A 114 4.40 10.35 -10.27
CA ILE A 114 4.81 11.70 -9.85
C ILE A 114 5.74 11.56 -8.64
N PRO A 115 6.99 12.07 -8.69
CA PRO A 115 7.87 12.08 -7.53
C PRO A 115 7.34 13.06 -6.48
N LEU A 116 7.29 12.64 -5.22
CA LEU A 116 6.70 13.38 -4.11
C LEU A 116 7.71 13.86 -3.06
N GLY A 117 9.01 13.60 -3.26
CA GLY A 117 10.06 13.89 -2.27
C GLY A 117 10.22 15.35 -1.87
N GLU A 118 9.66 16.29 -2.64
CA GLU A 118 9.70 17.73 -2.35
C GLU A 118 8.46 18.22 -1.56
N TYR A 119 7.41 17.42 -1.44
CA TYR A 119 6.17 17.81 -0.77
C TYR A 119 6.14 17.37 0.69
N GLN A 120 5.42 18.16 1.49
CA GLN A 120 5.10 17.77 2.85
C GLN A 120 3.76 17.01 2.89
N PHE A 121 3.77 15.86 3.53
CA PHE A 121 2.58 15.05 3.78
C PHE A 121 1.85 15.50 5.05
N THR A 122 0.54 15.30 5.07
CA THR A 122 -0.30 15.44 6.26
C THR A 122 -0.70 14.04 6.70
N THR A 123 -0.62 13.74 8.00
CA THR A 123 -1.05 12.45 8.52
C THR A 123 -1.80 12.58 9.84
N TYR A 124 -2.68 11.62 10.12
CA TYR A 124 -3.42 11.50 11.37
C TYR A 124 -3.99 10.09 11.56
N ALA A 125 -4.16 9.66 12.81
CA ALA A 125 -4.75 8.37 13.16
C ALA A 125 -6.23 8.46 13.54
N PHE A 126 -7.01 7.46 13.15
CA PHE A 126 -8.43 7.35 13.50
C PHE A 126 -8.93 5.90 13.51
N ARG A 127 -10.15 5.68 14.00
CA ARG A 127 -10.95 4.45 13.83
C ARG A 127 -12.18 4.73 13.01
N ARG A 128 -12.66 3.72 12.29
CA ARG A 128 -13.89 3.77 11.50
C ARG A 128 -14.82 2.65 11.90
N THR A 129 -16.09 2.98 12.18
CA THR A 129 -17.09 2.01 12.63
C THR A 129 -17.50 1.02 11.55
N ASP A 130 -17.32 1.40 10.29
CA ASP A 130 -17.56 0.56 9.13
C ASP A 130 -16.32 -0.24 8.72
N TYR A 131 -15.15 -0.03 9.32
CA TYR A 131 -14.02 -0.92 9.06
C TYR A 131 -14.34 -2.32 9.62
N GLN A 132 -14.10 -3.40 8.86
CA GLN A 132 -14.48 -4.76 9.28
C GLN A 132 -13.93 -5.16 10.65
N ASN A 133 -12.75 -4.64 10.98
CA ASN A 133 -12.18 -4.70 12.31
C ASN A 133 -12.36 -3.33 13.00
N GLY A 134 -13.59 -2.89 13.20
CA GLY A 134 -13.97 -1.49 13.54
C GLY A 134 -13.35 -0.87 14.80
N GLU A 135 -12.50 -1.62 15.50
CA GLU A 135 -11.68 -1.19 16.64
C GLU A 135 -10.21 -0.91 16.26
N ARG A 136 -9.77 -1.28 15.06
CA ARG A 136 -8.39 -1.08 14.61
C ARG A 136 -8.14 0.35 14.18
N THR A 137 -6.96 0.83 14.57
CA THR A 137 -6.42 2.13 14.19
C THR A 137 -6.03 2.13 12.72
N ILE A 138 -6.36 3.22 12.04
CA ILE A 138 -6.05 3.49 10.64
C ILE A 138 -5.19 4.74 10.58
N TRP A 139 -4.11 4.69 9.81
CA TRP A 139 -3.37 5.89 9.40
C TRP A 139 -4.00 6.49 8.14
N SER A 140 -4.32 7.78 8.17
CA SER A 140 -4.48 8.61 6.97
C SER A 140 -3.15 9.22 6.62
N VAL A 141 -2.75 9.12 5.36
CA VAL A 141 -1.63 9.90 4.82
C VAL A 141 -2.14 10.63 3.57
N ASP A 142 -1.98 11.93 3.56
CA ASP A 142 -2.51 12.83 2.56
C ASP A 142 -1.39 13.68 1.93
N CYS A 143 -1.42 13.86 0.61
CA CYS A 143 -0.58 14.83 -0.10
C CYS A 143 -1.48 15.79 -0.89
N TRP A 144 -1.47 17.06 -0.49
CA TRP A 144 -2.31 18.13 -1.04
C TRP A 144 -1.52 19.15 -1.88
N GLN A 145 -0.20 19.05 -1.89
CA GLN A 145 0.66 20.00 -2.59
C GLN A 145 0.86 19.54 -4.03
N ALA A 146 0.37 20.34 -4.96
CA ALA A 146 0.46 20.08 -6.38
C ALA A 146 1.84 20.51 -6.92
N PRO A 147 2.42 19.81 -7.91
CA PRO A 147 3.59 20.32 -8.63
C PRO A 147 3.36 21.70 -9.24
N ASP A 148 4.41 22.52 -9.27
CA ASP A 148 4.37 23.85 -9.88
C ASP A 148 3.76 23.79 -11.30
N GLY A 149 2.70 24.56 -11.53
CA GLY A 149 1.99 24.61 -12.81
C GLY A 149 0.85 23.61 -12.96
N THR A 150 0.50 22.85 -11.92
CA THR A 150 -0.77 22.11 -11.83
C THR A 150 -1.80 22.92 -11.03
N ASP A 151 -3.08 22.79 -11.38
CA ASP A 151 -4.16 23.45 -10.63
C ASP A 151 -4.30 22.76 -9.27
N GLU A 152 -4.00 23.48 -8.19
CA GLU A 152 -4.04 23.01 -6.79
C GLU A 152 -5.39 22.38 -6.42
N GLY A 153 -6.49 22.80 -7.07
CA GLY A 153 -7.81 22.21 -6.83
C GLY A 153 -7.96 20.74 -7.26
N SER A 154 -6.98 20.20 -7.99
CA SER A 154 -7.05 18.85 -8.58
C SER A 154 -6.09 17.83 -8.01
N PHE A 155 -5.08 18.27 -7.25
CA PHE A 155 -4.04 17.39 -6.73
C PHE A 155 -4.34 17.01 -5.27
N HIS A 156 -4.86 15.81 -5.08
CA HIS A 156 -5.08 15.27 -3.73
C HIS A 156 -4.92 13.76 -3.75
N PHE A 157 -3.83 13.29 -3.15
CA PHE A 157 -3.57 11.88 -2.92
C PHE A 157 -3.87 11.51 -1.48
N ILE A 158 -4.50 10.36 -1.27
CA ILE A 158 -4.83 9.83 0.05
C ILE A 158 -4.54 8.35 0.08
N ALA A 159 -3.81 7.91 1.09
CA ALA A 159 -3.67 6.50 1.43
C ALA A 159 -4.24 6.27 2.83
N LEU A 160 -5.03 5.21 2.96
CA LEU A 160 -5.49 4.65 4.22
C LEU A 160 -4.85 3.28 4.40
N LEU A 161 -4.23 3.05 5.54
CA LEU A 161 -3.58 1.79 5.88
C LEU A 161 -3.90 1.37 7.31
N ASP A 162 -4.02 0.06 7.53
CA ASP A 162 -4.15 -0.52 8.87
C ASP A 162 -2.86 -0.23 9.64
N ALA A 163 -2.99 0.46 10.77
CA ALA A 163 -1.85 0.97 11.50
C ALA A 163 -1.02 -0.12 12.18
N ILE A 164 -1.52 -1.35 12.31
CA ILE A 164 -0.79 -2.44 12.98
C ILE A 164 0.09 -3.19 11.99
N ASN A 165 -0.41 -3.48 10.80
CA ASN A 165 0.26 -4.35 9.82
C ASN A 165 0.67 -3.64 8.52
N GLY A 166 0.35 -2.35 8.36
CA GLY A 166 0.66 -1.58 7.17
C GLY A 166 -0.14 -2.01 5.93
N GLN A 167 -1.21 -2.78 6.08
CA GLN A 167 -2.03 -3.24 4.96
C GLN A 167 -2.73 -2.05 4.31
N LEU A 168 -2.59 -1.92 2.98
CA LEU A 168 -3.35 -0.95 2.20
C LEU A 168 -4.87 -1.22 2.31
N LEU A 169 -5.62 -0.24 2.79
CA LEU A 169 -7.09 -0.27 2.86
C LEU A 169 -7.73 0.50 1.71
N SER A 170 -7.18 1.67 1.39
CA SER A 170 -7.65 2.52 0.30
C SER A 170 -6.52 3.43 -0.19
N LEU A 171 -6.46 3.67 -1.48
CA LEU A 171 -5.57 4.59 -2.14
C LEU A 171 -6.41 5.37 -3.16
N ARG A 172 -6.34 6.69 -3.09
CA ARG A 172 -6.91 7.60 -4.08
C ARG A 172 -5.78 8.44 -4.65
N VAL A 173 -5.62 8.39 -5.97
CA VAL A 173 -4.61 9.13 -6.72
C VAL A 173 -5.32 9.93 -7.79
N ALA A 174 -5.77 11.14 -7.42
CA ALA A 174 -6.49 11.99 -8.35
C ALA A 174 -5.54 12.51 -9.45
N PRO A 175 -5.72 12.14 -10.72
CA PRO A 175 -4.83 12.60 -11.76
C PRO A 175 -4.96 14.13 -11.93
N PRO A 176 -3.88 14.84 -12.31
CA PRO A 176 -3.97 16.27 -12.60
C PRO A 176 -5.04 16.57 -13.66
N MET A 177 -5.74 17.71 -13.53
CA MET A 177 -6.87 18.08 -14.43
C MET A 177 -6.52 18.11 -15.94
N ASN A 178 -5.24 18.18 -16.29
CA ASN A 178 -4.76 18.21 -17.68
C ASN A 178 -3.91 16.99 -18.06
N SER A 179 -4.05 15.88 -17.33
CA SER A 179 -3.30 14.63 -17.58
C SER A 179 -3.64 13.97 -18.94
N GLY A 180 -4.76 14.35 -19.57
CA GLY A 180 -5.27 13.68 -20.76
C GLY A 180 -5.92 12.31 -20.45
N LEU A 181 -5.94 11.92 -19.18
CA LEU A 181 -6.62 10.72 -18.72
C LEU A 181 -8.14 10.94 -18.73
N HIS A 182 -8.86 9.92 -19.18
CA HIS A 182 -10.31 9.88 -19.14
C HIS A 182 -10.78 8.50 -18.70
N SER A 183 -11.97 8.45 -18.10
CA SER A 183 -12.64 7.18 -17.77
C SER A 183 -13.09 6.49 -19.06
N SER A 184 -12.87 5.17 -19.15
CA SER A 184 -13.31 4.38 -20.30
C SER A 184 -13.74 2.99 -19.85
N ASP A 185 -14.88 2.53 -20.36
CA ASP A 185 -15.42 1.18 -20.16
C ASP A 185 -15.12 0.24 -21.35
N SER A 186 -14.25 0.68 -22.28
CA SER A 186 -13.92 -0.11 -23.46
C SER A 186 -13.06 -1.33 -23.10
N SER A 187 -13.22 -2.42 -23.86
CA SER A 187 -12.41 -3.63 -23.67
C SER A 187 -10.91 -3.37 -23.87
N GLY A 188 -10.54 -2.49 -24.82
CA GLY A 188 -9.14 -2.14 -25.05
C GLY A 188 -8.52 -1.35 -23.90
N SER A 189 -9.30 -0.46 -23.28
CA SER A 189 -8.88 0.30 -22.09
C SER A 189 -8.64 -0.65 -20.90
N LEU A 190 -9.50 -1.64 -20.72
CA LEU A 190 -9.33 -2.66 -19.70
C LEU A 190 -8.10 -3.53 -19.97
N GLU A 191 -7.88 -3.97 -21.21
CA GLU A 191 -6.68 -4.74 -21.59
C GLU A 191 -5.38 -3.96 -21.30
N GLN A 192 -5.37 -2.65 -21.58
CA GLN A 192 -4.24 -1.79 -21.28
C GLN A 192 -3.99 -1.67 -19.77
N PHE A 193 -5.04 -1.52 -18.97
CA PHE A 193 -4.93 -1.50 -17.51
C PHE A 193 -4.48 -2.84 -16.94
N GLN A 194 -5.06 -3.95 -17.42
CA GLN A 194 -4.68 -5.31 -17.03
C GLN A 194 -3.20 -5.59 -17.27
N ALA A 195 -2.62 -5.04 -18.33
CA ALA A 195 -1.22 -5.22 -18.67
C ALA A 195 -0.26 -4.59 -17.64
N ILE A 196 -0.66 -3.52 -16.94
CA ILE A 196 0.20 -2.82 -15.99
C ILE A 196 0.03 -3.27 -14.54
N VAL A 197 -1.13 -3.85 -14.19
CA VAL A 197 -1.50 -4.14 -12.78
C VAL A 197 -0.50 -5.08 -12.07
N PRO A 198 0.03 -6.16 -12.67
CA PRO A 198 0.98 -7.05 -11.97
C PRO A 198 2.26 -6.34 -11.56
N ASP A 199 2.88 -5.60 -12.48
CA ASP A 199 4.12 -4.86 -12.21
C ASP A 199 3.86 -3.71 -11.22
N LEU A 200 2.72 -3.03 -11.35
CA LEU A 200 2.29 -2.00 -10.42
C LEU A 200 2.17 -2.54 -8.98
N PHE A 201 1.53 -3.69 -8.78
CA PHE A 201 1.40 -4.30 -7.46
C PHE A 201 2.75 -4.72 -6.87
N ASP A 202 3.65 -5.27 -7.68
CA ASP A 202 5.01 -5.63 -7.25
C ASP A 202 5.80 -4.38 -6.82
N GLU A 203 5.79 -3.33 -7.63
CA GLU A 203 6.46 -2.06 -7.32
C GLU A 203 5.90 -1.37 -6.07
N MET A 204 4.58 -1.49 -5.82
CA MET A 204 3.93 -1.01 -4.60
C MET A 204 4.21 -1.90 -3.38
N GLY A 205 4.79 -3.09 -3.55
CA GLY A 205 4.97 -4.07 -2.47
C GLY A 205 3.64 -4.68 -2.01
N LEU A 206 2.65 -4.75 -2.89
CA LEU A 206 1.35 -5.36 -2.64
C LEU A 206 1.36 -6.86 -2.97
N PRO A 207 0.35 -7.62 -2.48
CA PRO A 207 0.24 -9.05 -2.74
C PRO A 207 0.20 -9.39 -4.24
N VAL A 208 0.78 -10.52 -4.62
CA VAL A 208 0.86 -10.96 -6.02
C VAL A 208 -0.54 -11.06 -6.65
N VAL A 209 -0.67 -10.48 -7.84
CA VAL A 209 -1.91 -10.48 -8.63
C VAL A 209 -2.14 -11.84 -9.25
N GLU A 210 -3.29 -12.44 -8.96
CA GLU A 210 -3.72 -13.73 -9.52
C GLU A 210 -4.64 -13.55 -10.72
N SER A 211 -5.51 -12.53 -10.68
CA SER A 211 -6.37 -12.18 -11.81
C SER A 211 -6.86 -10.73 -11.74
N VAL A 212 -7.22 -10.18 -12.90
CA VAL A 212 -7.81 -8.85 -13.05
C VAL A 212 -9.03 -8.98 -13.95
N GLN A 213 -10.22 -8.68 -13.44
CA GLN A 213 -11.49 -8.87 -14.14
C GLN A 213 -12.41 -7.67 -13.94
N PRO A 214 -13.40 -7.45 -14.83
CA PRO A 214 -14.49 -6.55 -14.53
C PRO A 214 -15.18 -6.93 -13.20
N ALA A 215 -15.48 -5.93 -12.38
CA ALA A 215 -16.32 -6.10 -11.20
C ALA A 215 -17.76 -6.42 -11.64
N GLU A 216 -18.30 -7.57 -11.21
CA GLU A 216 -19.75 -7.81 -11.31
C GLU A 216 -20.46 -6.85 -10.33
N GLU A 217 -21.43 -6.08 -10.86
CA GLU A 217 -22.29 -5.10 -10.17
C GLU A 217 -21.62 -4.34 -9.01
N SER A 218 -21.04 -3.16 -9.28
CA SER A 218 -20.88 -2.15 -8.24
C SER A 218 -22.10 -1.23 -8.26
N SER A 219 -22.80 -1.09 -7.13
CA SER A 219 -24.01 -0.26 -7.02
C SER A 219 -23.79 1.21 -7.36
N ASN A 220 -22.52 1.65 -7.48
CA ASN A 220 -22.15 3.05 -7.70
C ASN A 220 -21.10 3.31 -8.80
N ASN A 221 -20.68 2.31 -9.61
CA ASN A 221 -19.66 2.46 -10.67
C ASN A 221 -18.28 3.03 -10.24
N LEU A 222 -18.00 3.14 -8.94
CA LEU A 222 -16.80 3.83 -8.42
C LEU A 222 -15.51 2.98 -8.47
N ALA A 223 -15.60 1.70 -8.85
CA ALA A 223 -14.44 0.82 -9.00
C ALA A 223 -14.79 -0.37 -9.92
N PRO A 224 -14.66 -0.21 -11.26
CA PRO A 224 -15.13 -1.20 -12.24
C PRO A 224 -14.25 -2.45 -12.34
N VAL A 225 -13.11 -2.53 -11.64
CA VAL A 225 -12.17 -3.64 -11.75
C VAL A 225 -12.06 -4.38 -10.42
N LEU A 226 -12.07 -5.71 -10.48
CA LEU A 226 -11.73 -6.62 -9.40
C LEU A 226 -10.34 -7.22 -9.65
N ILE A 227 -9.43 -7.00 -8.72
CA ILE A 227 -8.08 -7.56 -8.72
C ILE A 227 -8.00 -8.60 -7.61
N SER A 228 -7.80 -9.86 -7.96
CA SER A 228 -7.71 -10.95 -6.98
C SER A 228 -6.26 -11.21 -6.59
N THR A 229 -6.02 -11.39 -5.30
CA THR A 229 -4.72 -11.79 -4.75
C THR A 229 -4.91 -12.88 -3.69
N ALA A 230 -3.83 -13.58 -3.33
CA ALA A 230 -3.88 -14.62 -2.29
C ALA A 230 -4.33 -14.12 -0.90
N SER A 231 -4.23 -12.82 -0.63
CA SER A 231 -4.55 -12.20 0.67
C SER A 231 -5.82 -11.37 0.68
N GLY A 232 -6.57 -11.35 -0.43
CA GLY A 232 -7.81 -10.59 -0.55
C GLY A 232 -7.97 -9.95 -1.92
N ASN A 233 -9.19 -9.56 -2.22
CA ASN A 233 -9.51 -8.87 -3.47
C ASN A 233 -9.38 -7.36 -3.27
N TYR A 234 -9.04 -6.66 -4.34
CA TYR A 234 -9.06 -5.21 -4.41
C TYR A 234 -10.03 -4.75 -5.48
N ARG A 235 -10.72 -3.64 -5.21
CA ARG A 235 -11.53 -2.89 -6.16
C ARG A 235 -10.69 -1.73 -6.68
N ALA A 236 -10.64 -1.54 -8.00
CA ALA A 236 -9.84 -0.50 -8.62
C ALA A 236 -10.65 0.33 -9.63
N ASP A 237 -10.24 1.59 -9.77
CA ASP A 237 -10.60 2.48 -10.87
C ASP A 237 -9.32 2.99 -11.56
N TYR A 238 -9.47 3.37 -12.82
CA TYR A 238 -8.35 3.75 -13.67
C TYR A 238 -8.75 4.80 -14.71
N GLY A 239 -7.79 5.66 -15.04
CA GLY A 239 -7.86 6.55 -16.19
C GLY A 239 -7.04 5.97 -17.34
N VAL A 240 -7.44 6.26 -18.58
CA VAL A 240 -6.67 5.91 -19.78
C VAL A 240 -6.39 7.12 -20.66
N SER A 241 -5.31 7.04 -21.41
CA SER A 241 -4.97 7.92 -22.53
C SER A 241 -4.65 7.07 -23.76
N GLU A 242 -4.26 7.70 -24.88
CA GLU A 242 -3.83 6.97 -26.07
C GLU A 242 -2.61 6.06 -25.82
N GLU A 243 -1.78 6.40 -24.83
CA GLU A 243 -0.48 5.76 -24.61
C GLU A 243 -0.40 4.94 -23.32
N THR A 244 -1.22 5.24 -22.31
CA THR A 244 -1.12 4.58 -21.00
C THR A 244 -2.45 4.41 -20.27
N ALA A 245 -2.46 3.52 -19.27
CA ALA A 245 -3.45 3.48 -18.21
C ALA A 245 -2.80 3.92 -16.89
N GLN A 246 -3.59 4.46 -15.96
CA GLN A 246 -3.12 4.86 -14.63
C GLN A 246 -4.16 4.47 -13.58
N LEU A 247 -3.70 3.89 -12.47
CA LEU A 247 -4.52 3.63 -11.29
C LEU A 247 -4.94 4.97 -10.66
N THR A 248 -6.24 5.19 -10.51
CA THR A 248 -6.79 6.41 -9.87
C THR A 248 -7.41 6.12 -8.51
N PHE A 249 -7.84 4.88 -8.30
CA PHE A 249 -8.39 4.40 -7.04
C PHE A 249 -8.10 2.92 -6.84
N LEU A 250 -7.80 2.52 -5.61
CA LEU A 250 -7.63 1.14 -5.20
C LEU A 250 -8.13 0.98 -3.77
N ALA A 251 -8.97 -0.02 -3.49
CA ALA A 251 -9.40 -0.32 -2.13
C ALA A 251 -9.47 -1.83 -1.90
N LEU A 252 -9.11 -2.25 -0.69
CA LEU A 252 -9.29 -3.65 -0.29
C LEU A 252 -10.79 -3.94 -0.22
N ASP A 253 -11.24 -4.93 -1.00
CA ASP A 253 -12.66 -5.27 -1.14
C ASP A 253 -13.23 -5.72 0.20
N GLY A 254 -14.35 -5.10 0.58
CA GLY A 254 -14.97 -5.32 1.88
C GLY A 254 -14.25 -4.71 3.07
N ALA A 255 -13.11 -4.01 2.94
CA ALA A 255 -12.43 -3.38 4.08
C ALA A 255 -13.38 -2.49 4.90
N PHE A 256 -14.21 -1.72 4.19
CA PHE A 256 -15.29 -0.92 4.76
C PHE A 256 -16.64 -1.59 4.45
N LEU A 257 -17.51 -1.67 5.45
CA LEU A 257 -18.90 -2.12 5.35
C LEU A 257 -19.66 -1.07 4.53
N ILE A 258 -20.11 -1.47 3.33
CA ILE A 258 -20.99 -0.70 2.45
C ILE A 258 -22.44 -0.90 2.90
#